data_AF-A0A6P8HPW0-F1
#
_entry.id   AF-A0A6P8HPW0-F1
#
_cell.length_a   1.000
_cell.length_b   1.000
_cell.length_c   1.000
_cell.angle_alpha   90.00
_cell.angle_beta   90.00
_cell.angle_gamma   90.00
#
_symmetry.space_group_name_H-M   'P 1'
#
loop_
_entity.id
_entity.type
_entity.pdbx_description
1 polymer ?
#
loop_
_entity_poly.entity_id
_entity_poly.type
_entity_poly.pdbx_seq_one_letter_code
_entity_poly.pdbx_strand_id
1 'polypeptide(L)'
;MAGIEVIEMVKGGKRLPKPPHVYTKLYSLMLQCWAKDPCNRPDFPTLCELLGALAKDHQKYLNLKEYDQRLYVNVPTVNEEMSD
;
A
#
# COMPACT_ATOMS: atom_id res chain seq x y z
N MET A 1 0.68 -19.38 0.87
CA MET A 1 -0.06 -18.90 -0.31
C MET A 1 0.76 -19.30 -1.52
N ALA A 2 0.23 -20.15 -2.40
CA ALA A 2 0.93 -20.53 -3.62
C ALA A 2 0.85 -19.37 -4.64
N GLY A 3 1.85 -19.18 -5.50
CA GLY A 3 1.87 -18.06 -6.46
C GLY A 3 0.62 -18.01 -7.37
N ILE A 4 0.06 -19.17 -7.71
CA ILE A 4 -1.16 -19.30 -8.52
C ILE A 4 -2.38 -18.68 -7.81
N GLU A 5 -2.51 -18.93 -6.50
CA GLU A 5 -3.62 -18.41 -5.68
C GLU A 5 -3.63 -16.88 -5.67
N VAL A 6 -2.45 -16.25 -5.57
CA VAL A 6 -2.30 -14.79 -5.59
C VAL A 6 -2.75 -14.21 -6.94
N ILE A 7 -2.36 -14.86 -8.04
CA ILE A 7 -2.73 -14.43 -9.39
C ILE A 7 -4.26 -14.45 -9.56
N GLU A 8 -4.91 -15.53 -9.12
CA GLU A 8 -6.37 -15.66 -9.20
C GLU A 8 -7.09 -14.62 -8.35
N MET A 9 -6.62 -14.38 -7.11
CA MET A 9 -7.17 -13.35 -6.23
C MET A 9 -7.10 -11.96 -6.87
N VAL A 10 -5.94 -11.58 -7.41
CA VAL A 10 -5.74 -10.26 -8.01
C VAL A 10 -6.56 -10.09 -9.29
N LYS A 11 -6.61 -11.12 -10.16
CA LYS A 11 -7.46 -11.13 -11.37
C LYS A 11 -8.95 -11.03 -11.02
N GLY A 12 -9.36 -11.69 -9.94
CA GLY A 12 -10.71 -11.61 -9.37
C GLY A 12 -11.05 -10.27 -8.72
N GLY A 13 -10.11 -9.32 -8.67
CA GLY A 13 -10.33 -7.99 -8.10
C GLY A 13 -10.10 -7.90 -6.59
N LYS A 14 -9.71 -9.00 -5.92
CA LYS A 14 -9.34 -8.96 -4.51
C LYS A 14 -8.06 -8.16 -4.33
N ARG A 15 -7.99 -7.39 -3.25
CA ARG A 15 -6.84 -6.57 -2.85
C ARG A 15 -6.53 -6.82 -1.38
N LEU A 16 -5.35 -6.36 -0.96
CA LEU A 16 -4.96 -6.42 0.44
C LEU A 16 -6.00 -5.66 1.30
N PRO A 17 -6.39 -6.20 2.46
CA PRO A 17 -7.31 -5.51 3.36
C PRO A 17 -6.69 -4.22 3.90
N LYS A 18 -7.53 -3.27 4.31
CA LYS A 18 -7.09 -2.04 4.96
C LYS A 18 -6.35 -2.39 6.27
N PRO A 19 -5.09 -1.97 6.46
CA PRO A 19 -4.43 -2.13 7.76
C PRO A 19 -5.18 -1.37 8.86
N PRO A 20 -5.16 -1.85 10.13
CA PRO A 20 -5.85 -1.18 11.24
C PRO A 20 -5.47 0.29 11.38
N HIS A 21 -4.16 0.56 11.42
CA HIS A 21 -3.60 1.88 11.62
C HIS A 21 -3.68 2.83 10.41
N VAL A 22 -4.21 2.40 9.26
CA VAL A 22 -4.32 3.24 8.06
C VAL A 22 -5.76 3.74 7.93
N TYR A 23 -5.95 5.06 7.82
CA TYR A 23 -7.29 5.61 7.63
C TYR A 23 -7.79 5.46 6.20
N THR A 24 -9.11 5.48 6.04
CA THR A 24 -9.82 5.20 4.78
C THR A 24 -9.30 6.04 3.62
N LYS A 25 -9.02 7.33 3.81
CA LYS A 25 -8.58 8.23 2.73
C LYS A 25 -7.24 7.79 2.12
N LEU A 26 -6.27 7.39 2.96
CA LEU A 26 -4.99 6.87 2.49
C LEU A 26 -5.15 5.49 1.84
N TYR A 27 -5.98 4.63 2.41
CA TYR A 27 -6.28 3.33 1.81
C TYR A 27 -7.00 3.43 0.46
N SER A 28 -7.90 4.40 0.29
CA SER A 28 -8.55 4.69 -0.99
C SER A 28 -7.55 5.05 -2.08
N LEU A 29 -6.47 5.76 -1.74
CA LEU A 29 -5.37 6.03 -2.67
C LEU A 29 -4.62 4.74 -3.05
N MET A 30 -4.36 3.86 -2.09
CA MET A 30 -3.77 2.53 -2.37
C MET A 30 -4.65 1.71 -3.32
N LEU A 31 -5.98 1.73 -3.13
CA LEU A 31 -6.91 1.04 -4.02
C LEU A 31 -6.91 1.61 -5.45
N GLN A 32 -6.73 2.93 -5.62
CA GLN A 32 -6.56 3.54 -6.94
C GLN A 32 -5.29 3.03 -7.64
N CYS A 33 -4.16 2.96 -6.92
CA CYS A 33 -2.93 2.35 -7.43
C CYS A 33 -3.11 0.88 -7.84
N TRP A 34 -4.04 0.17 -7.19
CA TRP A 34 -4.36 -1.22 -7.49
C TRP A 34 -5.62 -1.39 -8.35
N ALA A 35 -6.07 -0.38 -9.07
CA ALA A 35 -7.23 -0.50 -9.95
C ALA A 35 -7.09 -1.69 -10.91
N LYS A 36 -8.19 -2.44 -11.09
CA LYS A 36 -8.24 -3.59 -12.01
C LYS A 36 -7.88 -3.16 -13.43
N ASP A 37 -8.50 -2.07 -13.88
CA ASP A 37 -8.17 -1.41 -15.12
C ASP A 37 -6.90 -0.57 -14.94
N PRO A 38 -5.82 -0.83 -15.69
CA PRO A 38 -4.60 -0.02 -15.66
C PRO A 38 -4.82 1.46 -15.97
N CYS A 39 -5.80 1.81 -16.81
CA CYS A 39 -6.09 3.20 -17.19
C CYS A 39 -6.65 4.02 -16.03
N ASN A 40 -7.17 3.36 -14.99
CA ASN A 40 -7.69 4.03 -13.79
C ASN A 40 -6.62 4.20 -12.70
N ARG A 41 -5.38 3.75 -12.92
CA ARG A 41 -4.29 3.92 -11.96
C ARG A 41 -3.69 5.32 -12.12
N PRO A 42 -3.42 6.05 -11.03
CA PRO A 42 -2.72 7.31 -11.11
C PRO A 42 -1.30 7.07 -11.63
N ASP A 43 -0.80 7.97 -12.47
CA ASP A 43 0.62 8.03 -12.77
C ASP A 43 1.41 8.56 -11.56
N PHE A 44 2.74 8.48 -11.63
CA PHE A 44 3.59 8.94 -10.54
C PHE A 44 3.44 10.44 -10.23
N PRO A 45 3.39 11.37 -11.21
CA PRO A 45 3.15 12.78 -10.93
C PRO A 45 1.85 13.01 -10.14
N THR A 46 0.74 12.44 -10.61
CA THR A 46 -0.56 12.54 -9.93
C THR A 46 -0.51 11.94 -8.52
N LEU A 47 0.13 10.78 -8.37
CA LEU A 47 0.29 10.14 -7.06
C LEU A 47 1.10 11.03 -6.09
N CYS A 48 2.17 11.68 -6.55
CA CYS A 48 2.96 12.60 -5.76
C CYS A 48 2.14 13.83 -5.31
N GLU A 49 1.32 14.40 -6.19
CA GLU A 49 0.43 15.51 -5.85
C GLU A 49 -0.61 15.11 -4.79
N LEU A 50 -1.25 13.94 -4.96
CA LEU A 50 -2.23 13.41 -4.02
C LEU A 50 -1.62 13.14 -2.65
N LEU A 51 -0.44 12.49 -2.60
CA LEU A 51 0.29 12.27 -1.36
C LEU A 51 0.74 13.59 -0.72
N GLY A 52 1.20 14.55 -1.52
CA GLY A 52 1.57 15.88 -1.04
C GLY A 52 0.39 16.64 -0.42
N ALA A 53 -0.81 16.52 -1.00
CA ALA A 53 -2.02 17.09 -0.44
C ALA A 53 -2.41 16.42 0.89
N LEU A 54 -2.32 15.08 0.98
CA LEU A 54 -2.56 14.35 2.23
C LEU A 54 -1.54 14.74 3.32
N ALA A 55 -0.27 14.93 2.96
CA ALA A 55 0.77 15.31 3.93
C ALA A 55 0.58 16.73 4.50
N LYS A 56 -0.04 17.64 3.73
CA LYS A 56 -0.33 19.02 4.15
C LYS A 56 -1.59 19.15 4.99
N ASP A 57 -2.49 18.18 4.90
CA ASP A 57 -3.72 18.15 5.68
C ASP A 57 -3.40 17.81 7.15
N HIS A 58 -4.02 18.54 8.08
CA HIS A 58 -3.81 18.36 9.52
C HIS A 58 -4.44 17.07 10.06
N GLN A 59 -5.18 16.32 9.23
CA GLN A 59 -5.68 15.00 9.59
C GLN A 59 -4.54 13.99 9.70
N LYS A 60 -4.56 13.18 10.77
CA LYS A 60 -3.67 12.03 10.87
C LYS A 60 -4.19 10.96 9.92
N TYR A 61 -3.38 10.56 8.93
CA TYR A 61 -3.69 9.45 8.00
C TYR A 61 -3.14 8.09 8.45
N LEU A 62 -2.36 8.12 9.52
CA LEU A 62 -1.84 6.95 10.21
C LEU A 62 -2.13 7.08 11.71
N ASN A 63 -2.60 6.00 12.33
CA ASN A 63 -2.72 5.86 13.77
C ASN A 63 -1.58 4.97 14.29
N LEU A 64 -0.45 5.58 14.63
CA LEU A 64 0.72 4.83 15.13
C LEU A 64 0.46 4.07 16.44
N LYS A 65 -0.63 4.35 17.17
CA LYS A 65 -1.03 3.57 18.35
C LYS A 65 -1.61 2.20 17.98
N GLU A 66 -2.16 2.07 16.78
CA GLU A 66 -2.70 0.81 16.23
C GLU A 66 -1.71 0.09 15.31
N TYR A 67 -0.48 0.61 15.20
CA TYR A 67 0.56 -0.02 14.43
C TYR A 67 1.02 -1.30 15.14
N ASP A 68 0.82 -2.45 14.50
CA ASP A 68 1.36 -3.73 14.98
C ASP A 68 2.55 -4.13 14.11
N GLN A 69 3.75 -4.06 14.69
CA GLN A 69 5.00 -4.42 14.02
C GLN A 69 4.99 -5.87 13.50
N ARG A 70 4.24 -6.78 14.14
CA ARG A 70 4.15 -8.19 13.72
C ARG A 70 3.45 -8.38 12.37
N LEU A 71 2.73 -7.37 11.88
CA LEU A 71 2.08 -7.40 10.57
C LEU A 71 3.02 -7.04 9.41
N TYR A 72 4.23 -6.58 9.69
CA TYR A 72 5.16 -6.07 8.68
C TYR A 72 6.47 -6.84 8.72
N VAL A 73 6.94 -7.26 7.54
CA VAL A 73 8.30 -7.80 7.37
C VAL A 73 9.23 -6.66 7.00
N ASN A 74 10.44 -6.69 7.58
CA ASN A 74 11.50 -5.81 7.09
C ASN A 74 11.86 -6.29 5.68
N VAL A 75 11.81 -5.37 4.71
CA VAL A 75 12.41 -5.64 3.41
C VAL A 75 13.92 -5.54 3.62
N PRO A 76 14.69 -6.63 3.41
CA PRO A 76 16.14 -6.54 3.51
C PRO A 76 16.59 -5.43 2.57
N THR A 77 17.33 -4.46 3.11
CA THR A 77 17.98 -3.50 2.22
C THR A 77 18.95 -4.30 1.36
N VAL A 78 19.11 -3.93 0.09
CA VAL A 78 20.00 -4.58 -0.90
C VAL A 78 21.46 -4.74 -0.44
N ASN A 79 21.81 -4.30 0.76
CA ASN A 79 23.13 -4.37 1.39
C ASN A 79 23.27 -5.49 2.44
N GLU A 80 22.21 -6.21 2.83
CA GLU A 80 22.26 -7.23 3.88
C GLU A 80 22.43 -8.68 3.35
N GLU A 81 22.31 -8.90 2.05
CA GLU A 81 22.46 -10.24 1.43
C GLU A 81 23.86 -10.49 0.80
N MET A 82 24.86 -9.64 1.08
CA MET A 82 26.24 -9.83 0.61
C MET A 82 27.22 -10.05 1.76
N SER A 83 26.86 -10.93 2.69
CA SER A 83 27.81 -11.52 3.66
C SER A 83 27.51 -12.99 3.81
N ASP A 84 27.97 -13.75 2.82
CA ASP A 84 28.61 -15.05 3.00
C ASP A 84 29.81 -15.12 2.05
#